data_AF-Q24VG5-F1
#
_entry.id   AF-Q24VG5-F1
#
_cell.length_a   1.000
_cell.length_b   1.000
_cell.length_c   1.000
_cell.angle_alpha   90.00
_cell.angle_beta   90.00
_cell.angle_gamma   90.00
#
_symmetry.space_group_name_H-M   'P 1'
#
loop_
_entity.id
_entity.type
_entity.pdbx_description
1 polymer ?
#
loop_
_entity_poly.entity_id
_entity_poly.type
_entity_poly.pdbx_seq_one_letter_code
_entity_poly.pdbx_strand_id
1 'polypeptide(L)'
;MSGLAEEISATKHFLETLNTIEGEWGSWVDELNMIEQETQDLLHEIELTKFDVQRGYRLCKELRETRQRRRKLKEKMEILKTLKEFTESNKQLKISLYKALNTMQRTEEHQGQRMYTPRIRTDITLAERGGAG
;
A
#
# COMPACT_ATOMS: atom_id res chain seq x y z
N MET A 1 -23.53 -6.02 0.52
CA MET A 1 -22.66 -7.16 0.15
C MET A 1 -22.64 -8.11 1.33
N SER A 2 -22.62 -9.43 1.13
CA SER A 2 -22.57 -10.40 2.23
C SER A 2 -21.31 -10.14 3.08
N GLY A 3 -21.37 -10.33 4.40
CA GLY A 3 -20.23 -10.13 5.30
C GLY A 3 -18.95 -10.79 4.75
N LEU A 4 -19.07 -12.01 4.23
CA LEU A 4 -17.97 -12.78 3.63
C LEU A 4 -17.15 -12.01 2.57
N ALA A 5 -17.83 -11.27 1.69
CA ALA A 5 -17.16 -10.48 0.65
C ALA A 5 -16.39 -9.30 1.24
N GLU A 6 -16.88 -8.73 2.34
CA GLU A 6 -16.23 -7.65 3.08
C GLU A 6 -14.93 -8.15 3.74
N GLU A 7 -14.93 -9.33 4.37
CA GLU A 7 -13.72 -9.86 5.01
C GLU A 7 -12.63 -10.26 3.99
N ILE A 8 -13.01 -10.82 2.83
CA ILE A 8 -12.08 -11.08 1.73
C ILE A 8 -11.48 -9.76 1.22
N SER A 9 -12.31 -8.74 1.04
CA SER A 9 -11.87 -7.41 0.61
C SER A 9 -10.92 -6.74 1.62
N ALA A 10 -11.24 -6.81 2.92
CA ALA A 10 -10.39 -6.26 3.97
C ALA A 10 -9.01 -6.95 4.02
N THR A 11 -9.00 -8.27 3.90
CA THR A 11 -7.76 -9.07 3.87
C THR A 11 -6.89 -8.70 2.67
N LYS A 12 -7.52 -8.54 1.49
CA LYS A 12 -6.86 -8.08 0.27
C LYS A 12 -6.25 -6.69 0.45
N HIS A 13 -7.04 -5.74 0.96
CA HIS A 13 -6.60 -4.36 1.15
C HIS A 13 -5.42 -4.25 2.14
N PHE A 14 -5.46 -5.03 3.22
CA PHE A 14 -4.34 -5.09 4.16
C PHE A 14 -3.07 -5.61 3.47
N LEU A 15 -3.16 -6.70 2.70
CA LEU A 15 -2.01 -7.24 1.97
C LEU A 15 -1.45 -6.25 0.93
N GLU A 16 -2.33 -5.55 0.21
CA GLU A 16 -1.95 -4.48 -0.71
C GLU A 16 -1.22 -3.35 0.02
N THR A 17 -1.70 -2.94 1.19
CA THR A 17 -1.02 -1.94 2.03
C THR A 17 0.40 -2.37 2.38
N LEU A 18 0.61 -3.63 2.77
CA LEU A 18 1.96 -4.15 3.05
C LEU A 18 2.86 -4.13 1.80
N ASN A 19 2.31 -4.46 0.62
CA ASN A 19 3.04 -4.44 -0.64
C ASN A 19 3.42 -3.00 -1.05
N THR A 20 2.48 -2.07 -0.94
CA THR A 20 2.70 -0.65 -1.28
C THR A 20 3.80 -0.06 -0.40
N ILE A 21 3.77 -0.30 0.91
CA ILE A 21 4.81 0.21 1.82
C ILE A 21 6.18 -0.34 1.44
N GLU A 22 6.31 -1.64 1.22
CA GLU A 22 7.60 -2.22 0.81
C GLU A 22 8.08 -1.73 -0.56
N GLY A 23 7.16 -1.58 -1.52
CA GLY A 23 7.47 -1.14 -2.88
C GLY A 23 7.84 0.34 -2.98
N GLU A 24 7.18 1.21 -2.21
CA GLU A 24 7.43 2.66 -2.21
C GLU A 24 8.54 3.07 -1.23
N TRP A 25 8.94 2.23 -0.28
CA TRP A 25 9.92 2.62 0.73
C TRP A 25 11.23 3.13 0.13
N GLY A 26 11.72 2.46 -0.92
CA GLY A 26 12.93 2.87 -1.64
C GLY A 26 12.80 4.25 -2.27
N SER A 27 11.68 4.52 -2.95
CA SER A 27 11.47 5.81 -3.59
C SER A 27 11.32 6.96 -2.58
N TRP A 28 10.71 6.71 -1.41
CA TRP A 28 10.66 7.71 -0.34
C TRP A 28 12.05 8.01 0.25
N VAL A 29 12.92 7.00 0.36
CA VAL A 29 14.32 7.21 0.78
C VAL A 29 15.05 8.07 -0.24
N ASP A 30 14.90 7.78 -1.54
CA ASP A 30 15.52 8.56 -2.61
C ASP A 30 14.99 9.99 -2.65
N GLU A 31 13.67 10.18 -2.55
CA GLU A 31 13.03 11.49 -2.48
C GLU A 31 13.53 12.30 -1.28
N LEU A 32 13.67 11.66 -0.11
CA LEU A 32 14.21 12.32 1.08
C LEU A 32 15.65 12.79 0.84
N ASN A 33 16.49 11.94 0.22
CA ASN A 33 17.86 12.30 -0.11
C ASN A 33 17.91 13.48 -1.10
N MET A 34 17.06 13.48 -2.12
CA MET A 34 16.96 14.60 -3.06
C MET A 34 16.55 15.90 -2.38
N ILE A 35 15.56 15.87 -1.48
CA ILE A 35 15.15 17.05 -0.71
C ILE A 35 16.28 17.54 0.21
N GLU A 36 17.07 16.64 0.78
CA GLU A 36 18.22 17.01 1.61
C GLU A 36 19.35 17.63 0.78
N GLN A 37 19.60 17.15 -0.44
CA GLN A 37 20.53 17.79 -1.39
C GLN A 37 20.03 19.18 -1.81
N GLU A 38 18.75 19.29 -2.19
CA GLU A 38 18.13 20.58 -2.55
C GLU A 38 18.22 21.59 -1.39
N THR A 39 18.07 21.11 -0.15
CA THR A 39 18.29 21.94 1.04
C THR A 39 19.73 22.47 1.11
N GLN A 40 20.73 21.63 0.83
CA GLN A 40 22.14 22.05 0.83
C GLN A 40 22.42 23.05 -0.29
N ASP A 41 21.88 22.83 -1.48
CA ASP A 41 22.05 23.74 -2.61
C ASP A 41 21.53 25.14 -2.28
N LEU A 42 20.33 25.23 -1.69
CA LEU A 42 19.75 26.50 -1.24
C LEU A 42 20.58 27.16 -0.14
N LEU A 43 21.15 26.39 0.78
CA LEU A 43 22.02 26.92 1.84
C LEU A 43 23.35 27.44 1.27
N HIS A 44 23.99 26.70 0.36
CA HIS A 44 25.21 27.13 -0.31
C HIS A 44 24.97 28.40 -1.14
N GLU A 45 23.83 28.49 -1.83
CA GLU A 45 23.44 29.68 -2.57
C GLU A 45 23.28 30.90 -1.65
N ILE A 46 22.68 30.72 -0.48
CA ILE A 46 22.56 31.76 0.55
C ILE A 46 23.95 32.16 1.10
N GLU A 47 24.86 31.21 1.27
CA GLU A 47 26.19 31.42 1.83
C GLU A 47 27.15 32.12 0.86
N LEU A 48 27.16 31.70 -0.41
CA LEU A 48 28.20 32.05 -1.38
C LEU A 48 27.84 33.24 -2.27
N THR A 49 26.57 33.66 -2.32
CA THR A 49 26.13 34.73 -3.20
C THR A 49 25.89 36.05 -2.46
N LYS A 50 26.01 37.16 -3.19
CA LYS A 50 25.75 38.49 -2.65
C LYS A 50 24.27 38.62 -2.29
N PHE A 51 24.00 38.82 -1.02
CA PHE A 51 22.64 38.80 -0.46
C PHE A 51 21.92 40.14 -0.72
N ASP A 52 20.96 40.14 -1.65
CA ASP A 52 20.00 41.23 -1.83
C ASP A 52 18.62 40.85 -1.25
N VAL A 53 17.79 41.85 -0.93
CA VAL A 53 16.52 41.63 -0.23
C VAL A 53 15.55 40.76 -1.03
N GLN A 54 15.46 40.95 -2.35
CA GLN A 54 14.50 40.23 -3.19
C GLN A 54 14.92 38.77 -3.39
N ARG A 55 16.20 38.54 -3.71
CA ARG A 55 16.77 37.20 -3.83
C ARG A 55 16.76 36.48 -2.51
N GLY A 56 17.15 37.14 -1.42
CA GLY A 56 17.14 36.59 -0.08
C GLY A 56 15.74 36.15 0.35
N TYR A 57 14.71 36.97 0.13
CA TYR A 57 13.33 36.59 0.43
C TYR A 57 12.90 35.33 -0.34
N ARG A 58 13.19 35.28 -1.65
CA ARG A 58 12.86 34.13 -2.50
C ARG A 58 13.57 32.85 -2.03
N LEU A 59 14.88 32.90 -1.80
CA LEU A 59 15.65 31.74 -1.32
C LEU A 59 15.17 31.24 0.04
N CYS A 60 14.86 32.16 0.97
CA CYS A 60 14.27 31.80 2.26
C CYS A 60 12.88 31.16 2.12
N LYS A 61 12.06 31.63 1.17
CA LYS A 61 10.75 31.04 0.89
C LYS A 61 10.89 29.63 0.32
N GLU A 62 11.75 29.44 -0.67
CA GLU A 62 12.04 28.14 -1.28
C GLU A 62 12.59 27.16 -0.24
N LEU A 63 13.57 27.59 0.58
CA LEU A 63 14.11 26.79 1.67
C LEU A 63 13.01 26.36 2.66
N ARG A 64 12.11 27.26 3.03
CA ARG A 64 10.97 26.92 3.90
C ARG A 64 10.09 25.84 3.27
N GLU A 65 9.77 25.98 1.98
CA GLU A 65 8.92 25.03 1.25
C GLU A 65 9.60 23.65 1.11
N THR A 66 10.89 23.61 0.79
CA THR A 66 11.70 22.38 0.75
C THR A 66 11.75 21.70 2.11
N ARG A 67 11.93 22.46 3.19
CA ARG A 67 11.91 21.92 4.57
C ARG A 67 10.53 21.43 4.99
N GLN A 68 9.45 22.05 4.51
CA GLN A 68 8.08 21.56 4.72
C GLN A 68 7.82 20.25 3.98
N ARG A 69 8.27 20.12 2.72
CA ARG A 69 8.22 18.85 1.96
C ARG A 69 8.96 17.74 2.71
N ARG A 70 10.19 18.02 3.14
CA ARG A 70 10.99 17.09 3.96
C ARG A 70 10.23 16.60 5.19
N ARG A 71 9.61 17.53 5.92
CA ARG A 71 8.89 17.22 7.16
C ARG A 71 7.71 16.30 6.89
N LYS A 72 6.87 16.62 5.91
CA LYS A 72 5.71 15.79 5.53
C LYS A 72 6.13 14.38 5.15
N LEU A 73 7.22 14.25 4.37
CA LEU A 73 7.75 12.93 4.00
C LEU A 73 8.27 12.16 5.20
N LYS A 74 9.05 12.80 6.09
CA LYS A 74 9.54 12.16 7.31
C LYS A 74 8.42 11.73 8.25
N GLU A 75 7.41 12.57 8.46
CA GLU A 75 6.24 12.24 9.29
C GLU A 75 5.50 11.00 8.74
N LYS A 76 5.27 10.96 7.42
CA LYS A 76 4.70 9.78 6.75
C LYS A 76 5.58 8.54 6.95
N MET A 77 6.88 8.65 6.67
CA MET A 77 7.81 7.53 6.79
C MET A 77 7.91 7.04 8.23
N GLU A 78 7.90 7.92 9.22
CA GLU A 78 7.99 7.58 10.65
C GLU A 78 6.80 6.72 11.10
N ILE A 79 5.58 7.10 10.72
CA ILE A 79 4.37 6.32 11.01
C ILE A 79 4.45 4.94 10.32
N LEU A 80 4.81 4.92 9.04
CA LEU A 80 4.81 3.68 8.24
C LEU A 80 6.01 2.77 8.52
N LYS A 81 7.06 3.30 9.16
CA LYS A 81 8.28 2.55 9.51
C LYS A 81 7.96 1.34 10.36
N THR A 82 7.08 1.49 11.35
CA THR A 82 6.70 0.40 12.25
C THR A 82 6.07 -0.76 11.48
N LEU A 83 5.21 -0.46 10.50
CA LEU A 83 4.57 -1.48 9.67
C LEU A 83 5.55 -2.10 8.66
N LYS A 84 6.47 -1.31 8.13
CA LYS A 84 7.57 -1.78 7.27
C LYS A 84 8.48 -2.77 8.02
N GLU A 85 8.95 -2.41 9.21
CA GLU A 85 9.79 -3.25 10.07
C GLU A 85 9.07 -4.53 10.51
N PHE A 86 7.77 -4.43 10.84
CA PHE A 86 6.93 -5.58 11.13
C PHE A 86 6.91 -6.54 9.93
N THR A 87 6.69 -6.02 8.72
CA THR A 87 6.59 -6.86 7.52
C THR A 87 7.93 -7.51 7.17
N GLU A 88 9.04 -6.77 7.28
CA GLU A 88 10.39 -7.30 7.06
C GLU A 88 10.77 -8.41 8.04
N SER A 89 10.36 -8.28 9.30
CA SER A 89 10.58 -9.29 10.35
C SER A 89 9.67 -10.50 10.20
N ASN A 90 8.53 -10.35 9.50
CA ASN A 90 7.48 -11.36 9.40
C ASN A 90 7.19 -11.77 7.94
N LYS A 91 8.22 -11.86 7.08
CA LYS A 91 8.06 -12.24 5.67
C LYS A 91 7.23 -13.51 5.45
N GLN A 92 7.42 -14.52 6.30
CA GLN A 92 6.64 -15.77 6.23
C GLN A 92 5.17 -15.59 6.57
N LEU A 93 4.83 -14.67 7.47
CA LEU A 93 3.44 -14.32 7.78
C LEU A 93 2.77 -13.70 6.55
N LYS A 94 3.45 -12.76 5.87
CA LYS A 94 2.95 -12.13 4.64
C LYS A 94 2.70 -13.16 3.53
N ILE A 95 3.63 -14.09 3.32
CA ILE A 95 3.47 -15.19 2.35
C ILE A 95 2.27 -16.07 2.72
N SER A 96 2.13 -16.40 4.00
CA SER A 96 1.01 -17.21 4.50
C SER A 96 -0.32 -16.49 4.36
N LEU A 97 -0.36 -15.18 4.60
CA LEU A 97 -1.55 -14.33 4.42
C LEU A 97 -2.00 -14.30 2.94
N TYR A 98 -1.06 -14.17 2.01
CA TYR A 98 -1.36 -14.26 0.57
C TYR A 98 -1.98 -15.62 0.20
N LYS A 99 -1.43 -16.73 0.73
CA LYS A 99 -1.99 -18.07 0.51
C LYS A 99 -3.40 -18.22 1.12
N ALA A 100 -3.61 -17.66 2.31
CA ALA A 100 -4.91 -17.66 2.97
C ALA A 100 -5.95 -16.90 2.13
N LEU A 101 -5.62 -15.70 1.65
CA LEU A 101 -6.50 -14.90 0.79
C LEU A 101 -6.92 -15.67 -0.49
N ASN A 102 -5.96 -16.27 -1.19
CA ASN A 102 -6.25 -17.08 -2.37
C ASN A 102 -7.16 -18.27 -2.04
N THR A 103 -7.01 -18.87 -0.86
CA THR A 103 -7.84 -19.98 -0.41
C THR A 103 -9.25 -19.52 -0.07
N MET A 104 -9.41 -18.35 0.55
CA MET A 104 -10.72 -17.74 0.82
C MET A 104 -11.49 -17.49 -0.48
N GLN A 105 -10.85 -16.86 -1.47
CA GLN A 105 -11.46 -16.58 -2.78
C GLN A 105 -11.88 -17.85 -3.51
N ARG A 106 -11.00 -18.85 -3.60
CA ARG A 106 -11.34 -20.15 -4.22
C ARG A 106 -12.48 -20.87 -3.51
N THR A 107 -12.53 -20.75 -2.18
CA THR A 107 -13.58 -21.38 -1.38
C THR A 107 -14.92 -20.70 -1.60
N GLU A 108 -14.95 -19.36 -1.67
CA GLU A 108 -16.14 -18.58 -2.02
C GLU A 108 -16.65 -18.95 -3.42
N GLU A 109 -15.77 -18.94 -4.43
CA GLU A 109 -16.09 -19.31 -5.80
C GLU A 109 -16.66 -20.72 -5.88
N HIS A 110 -16.00 -21.69 -5.23
CA HIS A 110 -16.49 -23.06 -5.16
C HIS A 110 -17.86 -23.09 -4.51
N GLN A 111 -18.06 -22.42 -3.37
CA GLN A 111 -19.36 -22.40 -2.67
C GLN A 111 -20.48 -21.86 -3.56
N GLY A 112 -20.21 -20.82 -4.36
CA GLY A 112 -21.16 -20.30 -5.34
C GLY A 112 -21.48 -21.27 -6.49
N GLN A 113 -20.59 -22.21 -6.79
CA GLN A 113 -20.73 -23.20 -7.86
C GLN A 113 -21.10 -24.61 -7.35
N ARG A 114 -21.35 -24.79 -6.04
CA ARG A 114 -21.64 -26.11 -5.46
C ARG A 114 -22.94 -26.67 -6.02
N MET A 115 -22.84 -27.81 -6.70
CA MET A 115 -23.99 -28.63 -7.07
C MET A 115 -24.04 -29.84 -6.13
N TYR A 116 -25.19 -30.06 -5.50
CA TYR A 116 -25.39 -31.24 -4.65
C TYR A 116 -25.81 -32.43 -5.52
N THR A 117 -25.15 -33.57 -5.33
CA THR A 117 -25.58 -34.85 -5.90
C THR A 117 -26.19 -35.68 -4.77
N PRO A 118 -27.48 -36.08 -4.86
CA PRO A 118 -28.09 -36.88 -3.80
C PRO A 118 -27.40 -38.24 -3.71
N ARG A 119 -27.05 -38.65 -2.50
CA ARG A 119 -26.39 -39.95 -2.27
C ARG A 119 -27.39 -41.12 -2.12
N ILE A 120 -28.63 -40.81 -1.72
CA ILE A 120 -29.66 -41.80 -1.35
C ILE A 120 -30.87 -41.70 -2.29
N ARG A 121 -31.33 -40.49 -2.58
CA ARG A 121 -32.48 -40.23 -3.46
C ARG A 121 -32.02 -40.02 -4.91
N THR A 122 -31.57 -41.10 -5.55
CA THR A 122 -31.14 -41.09 -6.96
C THR A 122 -32.29 -40.86 -7.94
N ASP A 123 -33.53 -40.94 -7.45
CA ASP A 123 -34.76 -40.59 -8.16
C ASP A 123 -34.95 -39.08 -8.37
N ILE A 124 -34.13 -38.24 -7.73
CA ILE A 124 -34.23 -36.78 -7.82
C ILE A 124 -33.04 -36.25 -8.62
N THR A 125 -33.33 -35.43 -9.64
CA THR A 125 -32.32 -34.69 -10.40
C THR A 125 -32.14 -33.31 -9.78
N LEU A 126 -30.90 -32.93 -9.45
CA LEU A 126 -30.61 -31.69 -8.71
C LEU A 126 -29.98 -30.56 -9.54
N ALA A 127 -29.92 -30.66 -10.87
CA ALA A 127 -29.70 -29.46 -11.68
C ALA A 127 -30.50 -29.46 -12.98
N GLU A 128 -31.22 -28.36 -13.15
CA GLU A 128 -31.23 -27.64 -14.41
C GLU A 128 -30.31 -26.43 -14.23
N ARG A 129 -29.30 -26.28 -15.09
CA ARG A 129 -28.78 -24.93 -15.34
C ARG A 129 -29.91 -24.17 -16.04
N GLY A 130 -30.26 -23.01 -15.50
CA GLY A 130 -31.00 -22.00 -16.25
C GLY A 130 -30.31 -21.80 -17.60
N GLY A 131 -31.03 -22.18 -18.65
CA GLY A 131 -30.71 -21.78 -20.01
C GLY A 131 -31.01 -20.30 -20.18
N ALA A 132 -30.01 -19.57 -20.66
CA ALA A 132 -30.09 -18.35 -21.47
C ALA A 132 -28.61 -18.06 -21.79
N GLY A 133 -28.14 -18.18 -23.03
CA GLY A 133 -28.65 -17.48 -24.20
C GLY A 133 -27.58 -16.47 -24.57
#